data_AF-A0A840QDB6-F1
#
_entry.id   AF-A0A840QDB6-F1
#
_cell.length_a   1.000
_cell.length_b   1.000
_cell.length_c   1.000
_cell.angle_alpha   90.00
_cell.angle_beta   90.00
_cell.angle_gamma   90.00
#
_symmetry.space_group_name_H-M   'P 1'
#
loop_
_entity.id
_entity.type
_entity.pdbx_description
1 polymer ?
#
loop_
_entity_poly.entity_id
_entity_poly.type
_entity_poly.pdbx_seq_one_letter_code
_entity_poly.pdbx_strand_id
1 'polypeptide(L)'
;MVTQRQLHQRRADHDLIALAAEAVRRHARRQQAESAIGRAPIVPGDRYVLVGFLDELALAAGRGELPADVRRVGLELCEKLIAEARNQI
;
A
#
# COMPACT_ATOMS: atom_id res chain seq x y z
N MET A 1 18.88 4.09 -22.04
CA MET A 1 17.86 3.08 -22.40
C MET A 1 17.50 2.28 -21.16
N VAL A 2 16.21 2.08 -20.89
CA VAL A 2 15.73 1.20 -19.81
C VAL A 2 15.71 -0.23 -20.33
N THR A 3 16.21 -1.18 -19.55
CA THR A 3 16.23 -2.60 -19.95
C THR A 3 14.87 -3.26 -19.73
N GLN A 4 14.57 -4.35 -20.45
CA GLN A 4 13.36 -5.14 -20.21
C GLN A 4 13.27 -5.63 -18.76
N ARG A 5 14.42 -5.98 -18.16
CA ARG A 5 14.50 -6.37 -16.74
C ARG A 5 14.07 -5.24 -15.81
N GLN A 6 14.50 -4.01 -16.08
CA GLN A 6 14.11 -2.84 -15.29
C GLN A 6 12.62 -2.54 -15.42
N LEU A 7 12.04 -2.67 -16.63
CA LEU A 7 10.60 -2.51 -16.83
C LEU A 7 9.79 -3.57 -16.07
N HIS A 8 10.25 -4.82 -16.08
CA HIS A 8 9.61 -5.90 -15.32
C HIS A 8 9.65 -5.64 -13.81
N GLN A 9 10.80 -5.20 -13.29
CA GLN A 9 10.94 -4.84 -11.87
C GLN A 9 9.98 -3.71 -11.48
N ARG A 10 9.91 -2.63 -12.27
CA ARG A 10 9.03 -1.49 -11.99
C ARG A 10 7.55 -1.91 -11.93
N ARG A 11 7.13 -2.82 -12.80
CA ARG A 11 5.77 -3.38 -12.77
C ARG A 11 5.54 -4.21 -11.51
N ALA A 12 6.46 -5.11 -11.18
CA ALA A 12 6.36 -5.93 -9.98
C ALA A 12 6.28 -5.07 -8.71
N ASP A 13 7.12 -4.03 -8.61
CA ASP A 13 7.12 -3.09 -7.48
C ASP A 13 5.77 -2.35 -7.39
N HIS A 14 5.31 -1.79 -8.50
CA HIS A 14 4.02 -1.10 -8.58
C HIS A 14 2.86 -2.01 -8.14
N ASP A 15 2.81 -3.23 -8.66
CA ASP A 15 1.72 -4.17 -8.37
C ASP A 15 1.71 -4.60 -6.91
N LEU A 16 2.88 -4.80 -6.30
CA LEU A 16 2.99 -5.10 -4.87
C LEU A 16 2.47 -3.94 -4.00
N ILE A 17 2.84 -2.71 -4.34
CA ILE A 17 2.39 -1.52 -3.60
C ILE A 17 0.88 -1.34 -3.74
N ALA A 18 0.34 -1.53 -4.95
CA ALA A 18 -1.09 -1.47 -5.20
C ALA A 18 -1.88 -2.53 -4.40
N LEU A 19 -1.34 -3.75 -4.29
CA LEU A 19 -1.90 -4.81 -3.46
C LEU A 19 -1.92 -4.43 -1.97
N ALA A 20 -0.85 -3.81 -1.46
CA ALA A 20 -0.80 -3.33 -0.09
C ALA A 20 -1.82 -2.21 0.16
N ALA A 21 -1.93 -1.23 -0.74
CA ALA A 21 -2.93 -0.16 -0.64
C ALA A 21 -4.36 -0.73 -0.58
N GLU A 22 -4.68 -1.72 -1.42
CA GLU A 22 -6.00 -2.36 -1.43
C GLU A 22 -6.25 -3.19 -0.16
N ALA A 23 -5.21 -3.82 0.40
CA ALA A 23 -5.31 -4.51 1.68
C ALA A 23 -5.67 -3.54 2.83
N VAL A 24 -4.99 -2.39 2.89
CA VAL A 24 -5.27 -1.34 3.88
C VAL A 24 -6.67 -0.76 3.69
N ARG A 25 -7.10 -0.48 2.44
CA ARG A 25 -8.46 0.00 2.14
C ARG A 25 -9.53 -0.99 2.60
N ARG A 26 -9.36 -2.28 2.31
CA ARG A 26 -10.31 -3.33 2.73
C ARG A 26 -10.39 -3.43 4.25
N HIS A 27 -9.25 -3.40 4.93
CA HIS A 27 -9.21 -3.39 6.39
C HIS A 27 -9.95 -2.17 6.97
N ALA A 28 -9.71 -0.97 6.43
CA ALA A 28 -10.38 0.24 6.88
C ALA A 28 -11.91 0.17 6.70
N ARG A 29 -12.39 -0.37 5.57
CA ARG A 29 -13.83 -0.57 5.33
C ARG A 29 -14.47 -1.53 6.34
N ARG A 30 -13.78 -2.62 6.69
CA ARG A 30 -14.28 -3.57 7.72
C ARG A 30 -14.42 -2.91 9.08
N GLN A 31 -13.38 -2.22 9.54
CA GLN A 31 -13.43 -1.54 10.83
C GLN A 31 -14.45 -0.40 10.87
N GLN A 32 -14.70 0.27 9.73
CA GLN A 32 -15.80 1.22 9.62
C GLN A 32 -17.16 0.54 9.79
N ALA A 33 -17.37 -0.62 9.17
CA ALA A 33 -18.60 -1.40 9.32
C ALA A 33 -18.79 -1.90 10.77
N GLU A 34 -17.71 -2.33 11.43
CA GLU A 34 -17.72 -2.75 12.84
C GLU A 34 -18.00 -1.56 13.79
N SER A 35 -17.42 -0.39 13.53
CA SER A 35 -17.61 0.83 14.33
C SER A 35 -19.01 1.43 14.17
N ALA A 36 -19.63 1.26 13.00
CA ALA A 36 -21.00 1.73 12.72
C ALA A 36 -22.06 1.09 13.62
N ILE A 37 -21.75 -0.02 14.29
CA ILE A 37 -22.62 -0.70 15.25
C ILE A 37 -22.61 0.00 16.63
N GLY A 38 -21.63 0.88 16.91
CA GLY A 38 -21.35 1.36 18.28
C GLY A 38 -21.43 2.86 18.57
N ARG A 39 -20.99 3.76 17.67
CA ARG A 39 -21.07 5.25 17.74
C ARG A 39 -19.96 5.83 16.85
N ALA A 40 -20.32 6.83 16.04
CA ALA A 40 -19.49 7.73 15.21
C ALA A 40 -18.30 7.10 14.44
N PRO A 41 -18.32 7.13 13.09
CA PRO A 41 -17.20 6.64 12.28
C PRO A 41 -16.01 7.60 12.41
N ILE A 42 -15.12 7.37 13.37
CA ILE A 42 -13.79 7.98 13.35
C ILE A 42 -12.95 7.09 12.44
N VAL A 43 -13.00 7.34 11.12
CA VAL A 43 -11.95 6.81 10.25
C VAL A 43 -10.70 7.63 10.59
N PRO A 44 -9.63 7.02 11.15
CA PRO A 44 -8.46 7.81 11.52
C PRO A 44 -7.89 8.43 10.24
N GLY A 45 -7.75 9.77 10.19
CA GLY A 45 -7.19 10.47 9.03
C GLY A 45 -5.85 9.89 8.59
N ASP A 46 -5.08 9.38 9.55
CA ASP A 46 -3.83 8.65 9.39
C ASP A 46 -3.91 7.48 8.39
N ARG A 47 -5.09 6.85 8.25
CA ARG A 47 -5.28 5.72 7.32
C ARG A 47 -5.51 6.15 5.88
N TYR A 48 -6.21 7.26 5.66
CA TYR A 48 -6.31 7.85 4.33
C TYR A 48 -4.97 8.43 3.90
N VAL A 49 -4.21 9.00 4.84
CA VAL A 49 -2.84 9.45 4.60
C VAL A 49 -1.95 8.28 4.18
N LEU A 50 -2.03 7.14 4.87
CA LEU A 50 -1.25 5.96 4.50
C LEU A 50 -1.61 5.42 3.11
N VAL A 51 -2.91 5.33 2.78
CA VAL A 51 -3.33 4.87 1.45
C VAL A 51 -2.86 5.83 0.36
N GLY A 52 -3.02 7.15 0.56
CA GLY A 52 -2.54 8.15 -0.39
C GLY A 52 -1.02 8.11 -0.56
N PHE A 53 -0.28 7.88 0.53
CA PHE A 53 1.17 7.66 0.46
C PHE A 53 1.54 6.43 -0.38
N LEU A 54 0.82 5.31 -0.23
CA LEU A 54 1.07 4.10 -1.03
C LEU A 54 0.75 4.33 -2.51
N ASP A 55 -0.31 5.09 -2.83
CA ASP A 55 -0.65 5.43 -4.22
C ASP A 55 0.47 6.28 -4.87
N GLU A 56 1.00 7.28 -4.16
CA GLU A 56 2.15 8.07 -4.65
C GLU A 56 3.43 7.23 -4.78
N LEU A 57 3.66 6.31 -3.83
CA LEU A 57 4.80 5.40 -3.88
C LEU A 57 4.72 4.46 -5.09
N ALA A 58 3.53 3.95 -5.42
CA ALA A 58 3.30 3.11 -6.59
C ALA A 58 3.59 3.88 -7.89
N LEU A 59 3.12 5.13 -7.98
CA LEU A 59 3.40 6.01 -9.12
C LEU A 59 4.92 6.24 -9.31
N ALA A 60 5.63 6.56 -8.23
CA ALA A 60 7.08 6.73 -8.25
C ALA A 60 7.82 5.42 -8.60
N ALA A 61 7.35 4.27 -8.12
CA ALA A 61 7.89 2.95 -8.45
C ALA A 61 7.74 2.63 -9.94
N GLY A 62 6.55 2.88 -10.50
CA GLY A 62 6.26 2.66 -11.92
C GLY A 62 7.13 3.51 -12.85
N ARG A 63 7.43 4.76 -12.46
CA ARG A 63 8.37 5.64 -13.17
C ARG A 63 9.84 5.26 -12.96
N GLY A 64 10.12 4.45 -11.93
CA GLY A 64 11.46 4.06 -11.51
C GLY A 64 12.25 5.23 -10.92
N GLU A 65 11.55 6.15 -10.27
CA GLU A 65 12.09 7.34 -9.61
C GLU A 65 12.46 7.08 -8.15
N LEU A 66 12.08 5.93 -7.60
CA LEU A 66 12.39 5.58 -6.21
C LEU A 66 13.90 5.32 -6.03
N PRO A 67 14.56 6.01 -5.09
CA PRO A 67 15.90 5.63 -4.63
C PRO A 67 15.91 4.19 -4.14
N ALA A 68 17.04 3.49 -4.31
CA ALA A 68 17.14 2.06 -4.03
C ALA A 68 16.73 1.69 -2.59
N ASP A 69 17.17 2.47 -1.61
CA ASP A 69 16.84 2.24 -0.20
C ASP A 69 15.38 2.54 0.12
N VAL A 70 14.83 3.60 -0.46
CA VAL A 70 13.40 3.95 -0.31
C VAL A 70 12.53 2.86 -0.93
N ARG A 71 12.90 2.36 -2.11
CA ARG A 71 12.22 1.23 -2.75
C ARG A 71 12.26 0.00 -1.83
N ARG A 72 13.45 -0.38 -1.34
CA ARG A 72 13.59 -1.57 -0.48
C ARG A 72 12.71 -1.46 0.76
N VAL A 73 12.83 -0.37 1.52
CA VAL A 73 12.06 -0.17 2.76
C VAL A 73 10.55 -0.05 2.47
N GLY A 74 10.17 0.60 1.36
CA GLY A 74 8.79 0.71 0.92
C GLY A 74 8.16 -0.64 0.59
N LEU A 75 8.89 -1.52 -0.11
CA LEU A 75 8.43 -2.87 -0.41
C LEU A 75 8.34 -3.73 0.85
N GLU A 76 9.32 -3.65 1.76
CA GLU A 76 9.28 -4.32 3.07
C GLU A 76 8.05 -3.88 3.89
N LEU A 77 7.69 -2.59 3.86
CA LEU A 77 6.48 -2.09 4.50
C LEU A 77 5.22 -2.67 3.84
N CYS A 78 5.16 -2.70 2.51
CA CYS A 78 4.03 -3.24 1.76
C CYS A 78 3.80 -4.73 2.09
N GLU A 79 4.86 -5.53 2.17
CA GLU A 79 4.78 -6.94 2.55
C GLU A 79 4.22 -7.12 3.96
N LYS A 80 4.68 -6.30 4.92
CA LYS A 80 4.17 -6.32 6.30
C LYS A 80 2.68 -5.97 6.36
N LEU A 81 2.26 -4.93 5.65
CA LEU A 81 0.85 -4.52 5.59
C LEU A 81 -0.04 -5.60 4.98
N ILE A 82 0.43 -6.28 3.93
CA ILE A 82 -0.29 -7.41 3.32
C ILE A 82 -0.39 -8.59 4.31
N ALA A 83 0.71 -8.92 5.00
CA ALA A 83 0.72 -9.99 5.99
C ALA A 83 -0.21 -9.68 7.17
N GLU A 84 -0.18 -8.46 7.69
CA GLU A 84 -1.05 -7.99 8.76
C GLU A 84 -2.52 -8.07 8.35
N ALA A 85 -2.86 -7.62 7.15
CA ALA A 85 -4.24 -7.70 6.65
C ALA A 85 -4.73 -9.15 6.46
N ARG A 86 -3.82 -10.11 6.20
CA ARG A 86 -4.16 -11.56 6.10
C ARG A 86 -4.38 -12.19 7.46
N ASN A 87 -3.59 -11.81 8.47
CA ASN A 87 -3.67 -12.37 9.83
C ASN A 87 -4.89 -11.89 10.63
N GLN A 88 -5.67 -10.95 10.07
CA GLN A 88 -6.91 -10.43 10.64
C GLN A 88 -8.17 -10.99 9.93
N ILE A 89 -8.00 -12.04 9.12
CA ILE A 89 -9.10 -12.85 8.55
C ILE A 89 -9.39 -14.01 9.49
#